data_AF-A0A9E0TZE6-F1
#
_entry.id   AF-A0A9E0TZE6-F1
#
_cell.length_a   1.000
_cell.length_b   1.000
_cell.length_c   1.000
_cell.angle_alpha   90.00
_cell.angle_beta   90.00
_cell.angle_gamma   90.00
#
_symmetry.space_group_name_H-M   'P 1'
#
loop_
_entity.id
_entity.type
_entity.pdbx_description
1 polymer ?
#
loop_
_entity_poly.entity_id
_entity_poly.type
_entity_poly.pdbx_seq_one_letter_code
_entity_poly.pdbx_strand_id
1 'polypeptide(L)'
;MRIPWTTAIAAALLVAGCATPAEQAARAEREMDRLMVVYGPACEKLGFQRDTNLWRDCILRLAQKESYERAYMYPLTTSCFGPPGFVQCTTY
;
A
#
# COMPACT_ATOMS: atom_id res chain seq x y z
N MET A 1 -24.90 38.34 -2.12
CA MET A 1 -23.77 37.80 -1.34
C MET A 1 -22.79 37.15 -2.29
N ARG A 2 -21.65 37.79 -2.59
CA ARG A 2 -20.57 37.19 -3.40
C ARG A 2 -19.56 36.58 -2.44
N ILE A 3 -19.61 35.26 -2.27
CA ILE A 3 -18.61 34.51 -1.49
C ILE A 3 -17.31 34.56 -2.30
N PRO A 4 -16.21 35.14 -1.77
CA PRO A 4 -14.97 35.26 -2.52
C PRO A 4 -14.40 33.87 -2.75
N TRP A 5 -14.02 33.53 -3.99
CA TRP A 5 -13.51 32.21 -4.36
C TRP A 5 -12.34 31.73 -3.49
N THR A 6 -11.57 32.66 -2.91
CA THR A 6 -10.51 32.37 -1.93
C THR A 6 -11.03 31.67 -0.67
N THR A 7 -12.20 32.05 -0.17
CA THR A 7 -12.82 31.40 1.01
C THR A 7 -13.36 30.01 0.69
N ALA A 8 -13.85 29.79 -0.53
CA ALA A 8 -14.30 28.47 -0.97
C ALA A 8 -13.14 27.46 -1.10
N ILE A 9 -11.98 27.90 -1.59
CA ILE A 9 -10.78 27.06 -1.73
C ILE A 9 -10.20 26.69 -0.36
N ALA A 10 -10.12 27.64 0.56
CA ALA A 10 -9.62 27.41 1.91
C ALA A 10 -10.49 26.39 2.68
N ALA A 11 -11.82 26.47 2.52
CA ALA A 11 -12.75 25.52 3.13
C ALA A 11 -12.60 24.10 2.54
N ALA A 12 -12.37 23.97 1.23
CA ALA A 12 -12.19 22.66 0.59
C ALA A 12 -10.92 21.93 1.06
N LEU A 13 -9.82 22.65 1.29
CA LEU A 13 -8.56 22.07 1.78
C LEU A 13 -8.68 21.54 3.22
N LEU A 14 -9.48 22.20 4.07
CA LEU A 14 -9.71 21.77 5.45
C LEU A 14 -10.51 20.45 5.52
N VAL A 15 -11.44 20.21 4.58
CA VAL A 15 -12.24 18.97 4.54
C VAL A 15 -11.42 17.79 4.01
N ALA A 16 -10.49 18.03 3.06
CA ALA A 16 -9.59 17.00 2.54
C ALA A 16 -8.64 16.43 3.62
N GLY A 17 -8.29 17.22 4.65
CA GLY A 17 -7.44 16.78 5.75
C GLY A 17 -8.11 15.82 6.74
N CYS A 18 -9.44 15.85 6.87
CA CYS A 18 -10.19 15.01 7.83
C CYS A 18 -10.74 13.71 7.24
N ALA A 19 -10.85 13.59 5.91
CA ALA A 19 -11.37 12.37 5.27
C ALA A 19 -10.33 11.25 5.13
N THR A 20 -9.04 11.58 5.19
CA THR A 20 -7.93 10.64 4.95
C THR A 20 -7.77 9.50 5.97
N PRO A 21 -7.92 9.66 7.30
CA PRO A 21 -7.67 8.55 8.24
C PRO A 21 -8.76 7.46 8.18
N ALA A 22 -10.02 7.85 8.01
CA ALA A 22 -11.13 6.90 7.89
C ALA A 22 -11.04 6.08 6.59
N GLU A 23 -10.66 6.72 5.49
CA GLU A 23 -10.40 6.02 4.23
C GLU A 23 -9.20 5.07 4.32
N GLN A 24 -8.13 5.46 5.01
CA GLN A 24 -6.96 4.60 5.23
C GLN A 24 -7.31 3.36 6.04
N ALA A 25 -8.06 3.51 7.14
CA ALA A 25 -8.53 2.38 7.95
C ALA A 25 -9.38 1.40 7.11
N ALA A 26 -10.35 1.93 6.35
CA ALA A 26 -11.21 1.11 5.50
C ALA A 26 -10.46 0.41 4.34
N ARG A 27 -9.30 0.92 3.92
CA ARG A 27 -8.41 0.25 2.96
C ARG A 27 -7.59 -0.86 3.64
N ALA A 28 -7.07 -0.60 4.84
CA ALA A 28 -6.28 -1.56 5.60
C ALA A 28 -7.11 -2.80 5.99
N GLU A 29 -8.36 -2.61 6.39
CA GLU A 29 -9.28 -3.71 6.71
C GLU A 29 -9.51 -4.63 5.51
N ARG A 30 -9.85 -4.06 4.34
CA ARG A 30 -10.06 -4.81 3.11
C ARG A 30 -8.82 -5.58 2.66
N GLU A 31 -7.63 -5.00 2.86
CA GLU A 31 -6.39 -5.70 2.56
C GLU A 31 -6.16 -6.87 3.53
N MET A 32 -6.47 -6.70 4.81
CA MET A 32 -6.45 -7.81 5.77
C MET A 32 -7.39 -8.94 5.40
N ASP A 33 -8.64 -8.64 5.00
CA ASP A 33 -9.59 -9.67 4.56
C ASP A 33 -9.02 -10.50 3.39
N ARG A 34 -8.39 -9.84 2.42
CA ARG A 34 -7.71 -10.52 1.32
C ARG A 34 -6.56 -11.39 1.84
N LEU A 35 -5.69 -10.85 2.67
CA LEU A 35 -4.51 -11.56 3.17
C LEU A 35 -4.89 -12.76 4.05
N MET A 36 -5.98 -12.67 4.81
CA MET A 36 -6.54 -13.81 5.56
C MET A 36 -6.98 -14.94 4.63
N VAL A 37 -7.59 -14.63 3.48
CA VAL A 37 -8.01 -15.66 2.51
C VAL A 37 -6.79 -16.32 1.85
N VAL A 38 -5.77 -15.54 1.49
CA VAL A 38 -4.58 -16.03 0.78
C VAL A 38 -3.63 -16.80 1.71
N TYR A 39 -3.31 -16.23 2.87
CA TYR A 39 -2.27 -16.74 3.78
C TYR A 39 -2.82 -17.46 5.01
N GLY A 40 -4.08 -17.23 5.39
CA GLY A 40 -4.71 -17.87 6.55
C GLY A 40 -4.62 -19.40 6.53
N PRO A 41 -4.94 -20.09 5.42
CA PRO A 41 -4.82 -21.54 5.35
C PRO A 41 -3.38 -22.05 5.51
N ALA A 42 -2.37 -21.30 5.09
CA ALA A 42 -0.97 -21.65 5.30
C ALA A 42 -0.61 -21.54 6.78
N CYS A 43 -1.04 -20.47 7.45
CA CYS A 43 -0.82 -20.27 8.88
C CYS A 43 -1.57 -21.32 9.74
N GLU A 44 -2.78 -21.72 9.34
CA GLU A 44 -3.51 -22.81 10.00
C GLU A 44 -2.77 -24.15 9.87
N LYS A 45 -2.20 -24.45 8.68
CA LYS A 45 -1.36 -25.65 8.48
C LYS A 45 -0.06 -25.62 9.30
N LEU A 46 0.45 -24.43 9.63
CA LEU A 46 1.59 -24.26 10.52
C LEU A 46 1.21 -24.41 12.01
N GLY A 47 -0.06 -24.63 12.33
CA GLY A 47 -0.55 -24.87 13.68
C GLY A 47 -1.00 -23.61 14.42
N PHE A 48 -1.06 -22.45 13.76
CA PHE A 48 -1.62 -21.25 14.37
C PHE A 48 -3.14 -21.32 14.40
N GLN A 49 -3.73 -21.11 15.58
CA GLN A 49 -5.18 -21.06 15.72
C GLN A 49 -5.75 -19.82 15.02
N ARG A 50 -6.77 -20.03 14.20
CA ARG A 50 -7.47 -18.98 13.48
C ARG A 50 -7.94 -17.86 14.42
N ASP A 51 -7.90 -16.64 13.94
CA ASP A 51 -8.32 -15.43 14.67
C ASP A 51 -7.53 -15.10 15.95
N THR A 52 -6.41 -15.76 16.19
CA THR A 52 -5.46 -15.36 17.23
C THR A 52 -4.48 -14.30 16.73
N ASN A 53 -3.89 -13.55 17.66
CA ASN A 53 -2.84 -12.58 17.31
C ASN A 53 -1.63 -13.26 16.64
N LEU A 54 -1.29 -14.49 17.06
CA LEU A 54 -0.21 -15.27 16.47
C LEU A 54 -0.50 -15.66 15.01
N TRP A 55 -1.76 -15.99 14.70
CA TRP A 55 -2.19 -16.28 13.33
C TRP A 55 -2.16 -15.03 12.45
N ARG A 56 -2.61 -13.88 12.95
CA ARG A 56 -2.54 -12.61 12.22
C ARG A 56 -1.09 -12.17 11.99
N ASP A 57 -0.20 -12.36 12.96
CA ASP A 57 1.24 -12.09 12.82
C ASP A 57 1.87 -13.00 11.74
N CYS A 58 1.52 -14.28 11.71
CA CYS A 58 1.94 -15.20 10.65
C CYS A 58 1.51 -14.70 9.25
N ILE A 59 0.26 -14.28 9.09
CA ILE A 59 -0.26 -13.73 7.83
C ILE A 59 0.54 -12.50 7.40
N LEU A 60 0.77 -11.55 8.32
CA LEU A 60 1.52 -10.33 8.05
C LEU A 60 2.97 -10.63 7.62
N ARG A 61 3.63 -11.60 8.26
CA ARG A 61 5.00 -12.01 7.87
C ARG A 61 5.05 -12.63 6.49
N LEU A 62 4.09 -13.47 6.13
CA LEU A 62 4.02 -14.07 4.80
C LEU A 62 3.76 -13.02 3.71
N ALA A 63 2.83 -12.10 3.96
CA ALA A 63 2.55 -10.98 3.06
C ALA A 63 3.78 -10.07 2.88
N GLN A 64 4.48 -9.78 3.99
CA GLN A 64 5.70 -8.98 3.97
C GLN A 64 6.80 -9.70 3.17
N LYS A 65 6.98 -11.00 3.36
CA LYS A 65 7.94 -11.80 2.59
C LYS A 65 7.66 -11.73 1.09
N GLU A 66 6.41 -11.93 0.66
CA GLU A 66 6.02 -11.81 -0.75
C GLU A 66 6.32 -10.40 -1.29
N SER A 67 6.01 -9.36 -0.52
CA SER A 67 6.29 -7.97 -0.93
C SER A 67 7.77 -7.70 -1.13
N TYR A 68 8.63 -8.27 -0.27
CA TYR A 68 10.09 -8.17 -0.41
C TYR A 68 10.59 -8.97 -1.61
N GLU A 69 10.12 -10.20 -1.81
CA GLU A 69 10.49 -11.02 -2.97
C GLU A 69 10.08 -10.31 -4.28
N ARG A 70 8.89 -9.73 -4.31
CA ARG A 70 8.41 -8.95 -5.46
C ARG A 70 9.26 -7.69 -5.65
N ALA A 71 9.56 -6.94 -4.59
CA ALA A 71 10.41 -5.75 -4.69
C ALA A 71 11.83 -6.09 -5.17
N TYR A 72 12.37 -7.23 -4.76
CA TYR A 72 13.68 -7.71 -5.21
C TYR A 72 13.66 -8.19 -6.66
N MET A 73 12.53 -8.75 -7.12
CA MET A 73 12.35 -9.20 -8.50
C MET A 73 12.18 -8.04 -9.48
N TYR A 74 11.65 -6.89 -9.03
CA TYR A 74 11.55 -5.70 -9.88
C TYR A 74 12.85 -4.88 -9.83
N PRO A 75 13.45 -4.55 -10.98
CA PRO A 75 14.61 -3.67 -11.04
C PRO A 75 14.19 -2.27 -10.58
N LEU A 76 14.57 -1.95 -9.34
CA LEU A 76 14.20 -0.71 -8.63
C LEU A 76 14.87 0.53 -9.22
N THR A 77 15.84 0.34 -10.12
CA THR A 77 16.60 1.43 -10.71
C THR A 77 16.56 1.36 -12.23
N THR A 78 15.80 2.29 -12.84
CA THR A 78 15.96 2.60 -14.27
C THR A 78 16.86 3.83 -14.35
N SER A 79 18.08 3.62 -14.84
CA SER A 79 19.00 4.71 -15.08
C SER A 79 18.97 5.06 -16.56
N CYS A 80 18.61 6.30 -16.89
CA CYS A 80 18.64 6.80 -18.26
C CYS A 80 19.83 7.75 -18.40
N PHE A 81 20.77 7.39 -19.28
CA PHE A 81 21.93 8.23 -19.60
C PHE A 81 21.86 8.68 -21.06
N GLY A 82 22.07 9.98 -21.29
CA GLY A 82 22.20 10.56 -22.64
C GLY A 82 21.64 11.97 -22.79
N PRO A 83 22.03 12.70 -23.87
CA PRO A 83 21.47 14.00 -24.22
C PRO A 83 20.02 13.89 -24.70
N PRO A 84 19.23 14.97 -24.66
CA PRO A 84 17.86 14.99 -25.19
C PRO A 84 17.85 14.52 -26.65
N GLY A 85 17.12 13.44 -26.92
CA GLY A 85 17.02 12.81 -28.25
C GLY A 85 17.69 11.43 -28.37
N PHE A 86 18.60 11.06 -27.46
CA PHE A 86 19.23 9.75 -27.42
C PHE A 86 19.40 9.28 -25.97
N VAL A 87 18.27 9.02 -25.29
CA VAL A 87 18.30 8.42 -23.95
C VAL A 87 18.41 6.90 -24.08
N GLN A 88 19.49 6.32 -23.56
CA GLN A 88 19.54 4.89 -23.31
C GLN A 88 19.16 4.65 -21.84
N CYS A 89 18.01 4.03 -21.64
CA CYS A 89 17.57 3.59 -20.34
C CYS A 89 17.98 2.14 -20.14
N THR A 90 18.76 1.91 -19.09
CA THR A 90 19.10 0.58 -18.62
C THR A 90 18.40 0.36 -17.28
N THR A 91 17.90 -0.85 -17.12
CA THR A 91 17.11 -1.26 -15.97
C THR A 91 17.87 -2.41 -15.32
N TYR A 92 18.32 -2.22 -14.07
CA TYR A 92 19.10 -3.19 -13.29
C TYR A 92 18.37 -3.57 -12.00
#